data_AF-A0A9Q4I1H1-F1
#
_entry.id   AF-A0A9Q4I1H1-F1
#
_cell.length_a   1.000
_cell.length_b   1.000
_cell.length_c   1.000
_cell.angle_alpha   90.00
_cell.angle_beta   90.00
_cell.angle_gamma   90.00
#
_symmetry.space_group_name_H-M   'P 1'
#
loop_
_entity.id
_entity.type
_entity.pdbx_description
1 polymer ?
#
loop_
_entity_poly.entity_id
_entity_poly.type
_entity_poly.pdbx_seq_one_letter_code
_entity_poly.pdbx_strand_id
1 'polypeptide(L)' 'MARDFIQKLTYEVNNGNKLELIQRGHDGTVLISDDSMSETEFIQPGDMVMLINFYRYIKDNDIQNDFINPYGKNKEV' A
#
# COMPACT_ATOMS: atom_id res chain seq x y z
N MET A 1 5.20 -30.76 0.75
CA MET A 1 5.34 -29.46 1.45
C MET A 1 5.12 -28.39 0.40
N ALA A 2 4.08 -27.55 0.56
CA ALA A 2 3.92 -26.40 -0.32
C ALA A 2 5.13 -25.49 -0.12
N ARG A 3 5.71 -25.01 -1.21
CA ARG A 3 6.86 -24.09 -1.17
C ARG A 3 6.35 -22.79 -0.54
N ASP A 4 6.98 -22.34 0.54
CA ASP A 4 6.70 -21.01 1.09
C ASP A 4 7.04 -19.98 0.01
N PHE A 5 6.01 -19.45 -0.63
CA PHE A 5 6.15 -18.44 -1.67
C PHE A 5 6.26 -17.07 -1.01
N ILE A 6 7.25 -16.28 -1.41
CA ILE A 6 7.44 -14.92 -0.89
C ILE A 6 7.38 -13.97 -2.08
N GLN A 7 6.47 -13.00 -2.02
CA GLN A 7 6.42 -11.89 -2.96
C GLN A 7 6.99 -10.65 -2.28
N LYS A 8 7.90 -9.96 -2.97
CA LYS A 8 8.47 -8.71 -2.53
C LYS A 8 8.34 -7.67 -3.62
N LEU A 9 7.84 -6.50 -3.24
CA LEU A 9 7.75 -5.33 -4.07
C LEU A 9 8.52 -4.20 -3.38
N THR A 10 9.41 -3.55 -4.11
CA THR A 10 10.27 -2.49 -3.58
C THR A 10 10.11 -1.24 -4.43
N TYR A 11 9.96 -0.09 -3.78
CA TYR A 11 9.87 1.22 -4.39
C TYR A 11 10.91 2.16 -3.79
N GLU A 12 11.53 2.98 -4.64
CA GLU A 12 12.29 4.13 -4.17
C GLU A 12 11.32 5.25 -3.81
N VAL A 13 11.46 5.79 -2.61
CA VAL A 13 10.65 6.92 -2.12
C VAL A 13 11.54 8.14 -1.88
N ASN A 14 10.93 9.32 -1.74
CA ASN A 14 11.65 10.60 -1.60
C ASN A 14 12.75 10.52 -0.52
N ASN A 15 13.83 11.27 -0.73
CA ASN A 15 15.02 11.34 0.14
C ASN A 15 15.92 10.09 0.16
N GLY A 16 15.86 9.25 -0.88
CA GLY A 16 16.76 8.11 -1.05
C GLY A 16 16.43 6.90 -0.17
N ASN A 17 15.25 6.88 0.45
CA ASN A 17 14.76 5.74 1.21
C ASN A 17 13.98 4.78 0.29
N LYS A 18 13.66 3.59 0.77
CA LYS A 18 12.83 2.61 0.06
C LYS A 18 11.63 2.19 0.90
N LEU A 19 10.54 1.87 0.22
CA LEU A 19 9.40 1.16 0.78
C LEU A 19 9.43 -0.27 0.26
N GLU A 20 9.31 -1.24 1.16
CA GLU A 20 9.23 -2.65 0.84
C GLU A 20 7.88 -3.21 1.31
N LEU A 21 7.26 -4.01 0.45
CA LEU A 21 6.04 -4.77 0.73
C LEU A 21 6.35 -6.24 0.54
N ILE A 22 6.24 -7.03 1.61
CA ILE A 22 6.61 -8.45 1.62
C ILE A 22 5.41 -9.29 2.03
N GLN A 23 4.90 -10.13 1.13
CA GLN A 23 3.83 -11.09 1.42
C GLN A 23 4.40 -12.51 1.47
N ARG A 24 4.08 -13.25 2.54
CA ARG A 24 4.47 -14.66 2.68
C ARG A 24 3.25 -15.57 2.55
N GLY A 25 3.27 -16.45 1.55
CA GLY A 25 2.17 -17.37 1.25
C GLY A 25 1.05 -16.71 0.42
N HIS A 26 0.17 -17.55 -0.12
CA HIS A 26 -1.06 -17.09 -0.79
C HIS A 26 -2.00 -16.49 0.26
N ASP A 27 -2.50 -15.28 0.01
CA ASP A 27 -3.32 -14.50 0.96
C ASP A 27 -2.69 -14.32 2.35
N GLY A 28 -1.36 -14.33 2.44
CA GLY A 28 -0.67 -14.03 3.67
C GLY A 28 -0.73 -12.55 4.03
N THR A 29 -0.49 -12.25 5.31
CA THR A 29 -0.27 -10.89 5.80
C THR A 29 0.89 -10.24 5.05
N VAL A 30 0.76 -8.95 4.76
CA VAL A 30 1.79 -8.16 4.08
C VAL A 30 2.55 -7.36 5.13
N LEU A 31 3.87 -7.52 5.16
CA LEU A 31 4.79 -6.65 5.90
C LEU A 31 5.08 -5.42 5.05
N ILE A 32 4.87 -4.24 5.63
CA ILE A 32 5.32 -2.95 5.13
C ILE A 32 6.56 -2.55 5.92
N SER A 33 7.64 -2.16 5.26
CA SER A 33 8.86 -1.72 5.91
C SER A 33 9.61 -0.68 5.10
N ASP A 34 10.39 0.16 5.79
CA ASP A 34 11.39 1.01 5.14
C ASP A 34 12.72 0.28 4.90
N ASP A 35 13.68 0.88 4.18
CA ASP A 35 14.99 0.25 3.87
C ASP A 35 15.78 -0.10 5.14
N SER A 36 15.58 0.67 6.22
CA SER A 36 16.26 0.46 7.50
C SER A 36 15.58 -0.57 8.41
N MET A 37 14.39 -1.05 8.06
CA MET A 37 13.52 -1.88 8.90
C MET A 37 13.24 -1.25 10.28
N SER A 38 13.35 0.07 10.38
CA SER A 38 13.12 0.81 11.62
C SER A 38 11.65 0.99 11.91
N GLU A 39 10.85 1.10 10.84
CA GLU A 39 9.40 1.16 10.89
C GLU A 39 8.83 -0.02 10.11
N THR A 40 8.11 -0.89 10.83
CA THR A 40 7.51 -2.09 10.25
C THR A 40 6.06 -2.22 10.69
N GLU A 41 5.17 -2.48 9.75
CA GLU A 41 3.75 -2.72 10.01
C GLU A 41 3.25 -3.94 9.25
N PHE A 42 2.32 -4.68 9.84
CA PHE A 42 1.64 -5.79 9.18
C PHE A 42 0.21 -5.40 8.83
N ILE A 43 -0.14 -5.53 7.56
CA ILE A 43 -1.50 -5.30 7.08
C ILE A 43 -2.09 -6.59 6.51
N GLN A 44 -3.41 -6.76 6.65
CA GLN A 44 -4.09 -7.89 6.03
C GLN A 44 -4.11 -7.72 4.51
N PRO A 45 -4.09 -8.82 3.73
CA PRO A 45 -4.12 -8.74 2.27
C PRO A 45 -5.37 -8.02 1.74
N GLY A 46 -6.51 -8.18 2.43
CA GLY A 46 -7.75 -7.46 2.10
C GLY A 46 -7.61 -5.95 2.24
N ASP A 47 -6.93 -5.48 3.29
CA ASP A 47 -6.70 -4.05 3.51
C ASP A 47 -5.78 -3.46 2.43
N MET A 48 -4.74 -4.21 2.01
CA MET A 48 -3.87 -3.78 0.90
C MET A 48 -4.67 -3.55 -0.39
N VAL A 49 -5.57 -4.49 -0.72
CA VAL A 49 -6.45 -4.36 -1.89
C VAL A 49 -7.40 -3.17 -1.73
N MET A 50 -7.92 -2.95 -0.53
CA MET A 50 -8.79 -1.81 -0.21
C MET A 50 -8.07 -0.47 -0.37
N LEU A 51 -6.80 -0.35 0.04
CA LEU A 51 -6.02 0.88 -0.15
C LEU A 51 -5.83 1.23 -1.64
N ILE A 52 -5.56 0.22 -2.48
CA ILE A 52 -5.46 0.41 -3.94
C ILE A 52 -6.80 0.83 -4.53
N ASN A 53 -7.89 0.16 -4.12
CA ASN A 53 -9.23 0.50 -4.58
C ASN A 53 -9.66 1.89 -4.11
N PHE A 54 -9.29 2.28 -2.89
CA PHE A 54 -9.55 3.61 -2.36
C PHE A 54 -8.85 4.69 -3.16
N TYR A 55 -7.57 4.50 -3.50
CA TYR A 55 -6.86 5.40 -4.42
C TYR A 55 -7.61 5.59 -5.74
N ARG A 56 -8.02 4.49 -6.37
CA ARG A 56 -8.78 4.52 -7.63
C ARG A 56 -10.11 5.26 -7.47
N TYR A 57 -10.86 4.93 -6.43
CA TYR A 57 -12.14 5.56 -6.13
C TYR A 57 -12.01 7.09 -5.98
N ILE A 58 -11.02 7.56 -5.22
CA ILE A 58 -10.77 8.98 -5.03
C ILE A 58 -10.43 9.67 -6.36
N LYS A 59 -9.57 9.06 -7.18
CA LYS A 59 -9.15 9.65 -8.47
C LYS A 59 -10.27 9.63 -9.51
N ASP A 60 -10.99 8.52 -9.63
CA ASP A 60 -12.02 8.32 -10.65
C ASP A 60 -13.25 9.22 -10.41
N ASN A 61 -13.51 9.59 -9.15
CA ASN A 61 -14.62 10.45 -8.76
C ASN A 61 -14.22 11.90 -8.47
N ASP A 62 -12.96 12.28 -8.70
CA ASP A 62 -12.43 13.62 -8.41
C ASP A 62 -12.76 14.11 -6.98
N ILE A 63 -12.65 13.22 -6.01
CA ILE A 63 -12.96 13.50 -4.60
C ILE A 63 -11.80 14.26 -3.96
N GLN A 64 -12.08 15.29 -3.17
CA GLN A 64 -11.07 16.00 -2.39
C GLN A 64 -10.56 15.11 -1.25
N ASN A 65 -9.27 14.80 -1.28
CA ASN A 65 -8.58 14.06 -0.24
C ASN A 65 -7.15 14.62 -0.09
N ASP A 66 -6.76 14.99 1.12
CA ASP A 66 -5.51 15.71 1.37
C ASP A 66 -4.25 14.94 0.96
N PHE A 67 -4.32 13.60 0.92
CA PHE A 67 -3.19 12.74 0.58
C PHE A 67 -3.16 12.32 -0.90
N ILE A 68 -4.32 12.06 -1.50
CA ILE A 68 -4.41 11.47 -2.85
C ILE A 68 -4.82 12.49 -3.92
N ASN A 69 -5.73 13.42 -3.59
CA ASN A 69 -6.30 14.37 -4.55
C ASN A 69 -6.70 15.68 -3.83
N PRO A 70 -5.72 16.50 -3.43
CA PRO A 70 -5.97 17.67 -2.56
C PRO A 70 -6.84 18.75 -3.21
N TYR A 71 -6.98 18.72 -4.54
CA TYR A 71 -7.77 19.65 -5.33
C TYR A 71 -9.02 19.03 -5.96
N GLY A 72 -9.48 17.89 -5.44
CA GLY A 72 -10.72 17.27 -5.93
C GLY A 72 -11.92 18.21 -5.80
N LYS A 73 -12.84 18.14 -6.76
CA LYS A 73 -14.03 19.00 -6.82
C LYS A 73 -15.23 18.42 -6.07
N ASN A 74 -15.23 17.11 -5.85
CA ASN A 74 -16.31 16.40 -5.17
C ASN A 74 -15.93 16.09 -3.71
N LYS A 75 -16.93 15.81 -2.88
CA LYS A 75 -16.72 15.33 -1.50
C LYS A 75 -17.13 13.87 -1.39
N GLU A 76 -16.60 13.18 -0.38
CA GLU A 76 -17.14 11.88 0.02
C GLU A 76 -18.64 12.05 0.33
N VAL A 77 -19.44 11.13 -0.20
CA VAL A 77 -20.91 11.11 -0.05
C VAL A 77 -21.28 10.23 1.12
#